data_AF-A0AAE3B6H9-F1
#
_entry.id   AF-A0AAE3B6H9-F1
#
_cell.length_a   1.000
_cell.length_b   1.000
_cell.length_c   1.000
_cell.angle_alpha   90.00
_cell.angle_beta   90.00
_cell.angle_gamma   90.00
#
_symmetry.space_group_name_H-M   'P 1'
#
loop_
_entity.id
_entity.type
_entity.pdbx_description
1 polymer ?
#
loop_
_entity_poly.entity_id
_entity_poly.type
_entity_poly.pdbx_seq_one_letter_code
_entity_poly.pdbx_strand_id
1 'polypeptide(L)'
;MIWLLLVLALIIATPLVIEQRHRVMDDTARGLATGSFVELSQGVTHFEWHGPARGPVQVCVHRLTYTHTIDVLRLMRAWLKPPTV
;
A
#
# COMPACT_ATOMS: atom_id res chain seq x y z
N MET A 1 -33.63 5.12 -26.08
CA MET A 1 -32.50 6.08 -26.06
C MET A 1 -32.17 6.54 -24.65
N ILE A 2 -33.13 7.03 -23.86
CA ILE A 2 -32.89 7.46 -22.46
C ILE A 2 -32.25 6.39 -21.57
N TRP A 3 -32.64 5.11 -21.74
CA TRP A 3 -32.07 4.00 -20.98
C TRP A 3 -30.56 3.81 -21.19
N LEU A 4 -30.06 4.03 -22.42
CA LEU A 4 -28.62 3.93 -22.71
C LEU A 4 -27.85 5.06 -22.03
N LEU A 5 -28.42 6.26 -21.98
CA LEU A 5 -27.83 7.41 -21.30
C LEU A 5 -27.77 7.19 -19.78
N LEU A 6 -28.81 6.60 -19.19
CA LEU A 6 -28.82 6.26 -17.77
C LEU A 6 -27.78 5.20 -17.41
N VAL A 7 -27.63 4.16 -18.24
CA VAL A 7 -26.59 3.14 -18.05
C VAL A 7 -25.20 3.75 -18.16
N LEU A 8 -24.96 4.59 -19.16
CA LEU A 8 -23.68 5.28 -19.32
C LEU A 8 -23.38 6.21 -18.13
N ALA A 9 -24.37 6.97 -17.66
CA ALA A 9 -24.24 7.82 -16.50
C ALA A 9 -23.89 7.01 -15.24
N LEU A 10 -24.50 5.84 -15.05
CA LEU A 10 -24.17 4.95 -13.92
C LEU A 10 -22.73 4.43 -14.01
N ILE A 11 -22.28 4.01 -15.19
CA ILE A 11 -20.90 3.56 -15.41
C ILE A 11 -19.90 4.66 -15.06
N ILE A 12 -20.17 5.90 -15.46
CA ILE A 12 -19.31 7.06 -15.18
C ILE A 12 -19.37 7.45 -13.70
N ALA A 13 -20.56 7.41 -13.08
CA ALA A 13 -20.73 7.79 -11.67
C ALA A 13 -20.09 6.77 -10.71
N THR A 14 -20.05 5.49 -11.09
CA THR A 14 -19.54 4.40 -10.24
C THR A 14 -18.11 4.65 -9.71
N PRO A 15 -17.09 4.91 -10.54
CA PRO A 15 -15.73 5.16 -10.04
C PRO A 15 -15.65 6.41 -9.16
N LEU A 16 -16.45 7.45 -9.45
CA LEU A 16 -16.48 8.68 -8.65
C LEU A 16 -17.04 8.43 -7.25
N VAL A 17 -18.10 7.64 -7.15
CA VAL A 17 -18.70 7.26 -5.86
C VAL A 17 -17.78 6.33 -5.07
N ILE A 18 -17.08 5.40 -5.74
CA ILE A 18 -16.09 4.52 -5.10
C ILE A 18 -14.95 5.36 -4.51
N GLU A 19 -14.39 6.29 -5.28
CA GLU A 19 -13.29 7.15 -4.83
C GLU A 19 -13.70 8.04 -3.66
N GLN A 20 -14.88 8.66 -3.71
CA GLN A 20 -15.40 9.48 -2.62
C GLN A 20 -15.64 8.70 -1.32
N ARG A 21 -15.88 7.39 -1.43
CA ARG A 21 -16.07 6.50 -0.28
C ARG A 21 -14.77 5.84 0.20
N HIS A 22 -13.65 6.14 -0.45
CA HIS A 22 -12.36 5.60 -0.04
C HIS A 22 -12.03 6.10 1.38
N ARG A 23 -11.72 5.16 2.29
CA ARG A 23 -11.38 5.51 3.67
C ARG A 23 -10.06 6.27 3.69
N VAL A 24 -10.08 7.46 4.28
CA VAL A 24 -8.89 8.24 4.54
C VAL A 24 -8.18 7.63 5.75
N MET A 25 -6.85 7.49 5.68
CA MET A 25 -6.04 7.03 6.81
C MET A 25 -6.06 8.09 7.92
N ASP A 26 -6.61 7.74 9.08
CA ASP A 26 -6.69 8.61 10.25
C ASP A 26 -5.68 8.21 11.33
N ASP A 27 -5.59 9.01 12.39
CA ASP A 27 -4.62 8.79 13.46
C ASP A 27 -4.94 7.52 14.28
N THR A 28 -6.21 7.15 14.37
CA THR A 28 -6.63 5.89 15.01
C THR A 28 -6.09 4.69 14.24
N ALA A 29 -6.27 4.67 12.92
CA ALA A 29 -5.78 3.61 12.04
C ALA A 29 -4.24 3.56 12.05
N ARG A 30 -3.56 4.71 12.11
CA ARG A 30 -2.09 4.77 12.27
C ARG A 30 -1.64 4.21 13.61
N GLY A 31 -2.33 4.55 14.70
CA GLY A 31 -2.00 4.06 16.04
C GLY A 31 -2.16 2.54 16.20
N LEU A 32 -2.98 1.91 15.36
CA LEU A 32 -3.16 0.45 15.32
C LEU A 32 -2.17 -0.26 14.40
N ALA A 33 -1.39 0.47 13.59
CA ALA A 33 -0.44 -0.13 12.65
C ALA A 33 0.88 -0.49 13.33
N THR A 34 1.41 -1.68 13.03
CA THR A 34 2.76 -2.10 13.41
C THR A 34 3.80 -1.34 12.62
N GLY A 35 4.98 -1.09 13.19
CA GLY A 35 6.09 -0.42 12.50
C GLY A 35 6.16 1.07 12.86
N SER A 36 6.66 1.87 11.93
CA SER A 36 6.96 3.28 12.17
C SER A 36 6.43 4.18 11.06
N PHE A 37 6.29 5.46 11.39
CA PHE A 37 5.88 6.48 10.44
C PHE A 37 6.96 7.56 10.35
N VAL A 38 7.13 8.12 9.16
CA VAL A 38 8.02 9.25 8.90
C VAL A 38 7.30 10.31 8.10
N GLU A 39 7.50 11.58 8.46
CA GLU A 39 6.99 12.71 7.70
C GLU A 39 7.93 13.01 6.52
N LEU A 40 7.36 13.02 5.32
CA LEU A 40 8.01 13.38 4.07
C LEU A 40 7.32 14.62 3.47
N SER A 41 7.88 15.17 2.40
CA SER A 41 7.36 16.38 1.74
C SER A 41 5.93 16.24 1.20
N GLN A 42 5.40 15.03 1.05
CA GLN A 42 4.04 14.75 0.56
C GLN A 42 3.14 14.13 1.62
N GLY A 43 3.53 14.20 2.90
CA GLY A 43 2.78 13.68 4.03
C GLY A 43 3.47 12.54 4.75
N VAL A 44 2.69 11.76 5.50
CA VAL A 44 3.19 10.75 6.41
C VAL A 44 3.24 9.38 5.73
N THR A 45 4.42 8.74 5.75
CA THR A 45 4.66 7.43 5.15
C THR A 45 4.91 6.38 6.23
N HIS A 46 4.17 5.27 6.14
CA HIS A 46 4.41 4.07 6.94
C HIS A 46 5.58 3.26 6.40
N PHE A 47 6.40 2.72 7.28
CA PHE A 47 7.44 1.75 6.94
C PHE A 47 7.70 0.78 8.09
N GLU A 48 8.32 -0.34 7.76
CA GLU A 48 8.82 -1.28 8.76
C GLU A 48 10.27 -1.63 8.41
N TRP A 49 11.17 -1.47 9.39
CA TRP A 49 12.58 -1.80 9.22
C TRP A 49 12.87 -3.18 9.82
N HIS A 50 13.36 -4.08 8.99
CA HIS A 50 13.67 -5.45 9.38
C HIS A 50 15.16 -5.73 9.24
N GLY A 51 15.75 -6.37 10.25
CA GLY A 51 17.15 -6.80 10.22
C GLY A 51 18.14 -5.79 10.82
N PRO A 52 19.45 -6.01 10.64
CA PRO A 52 20.50 -5.21 11.28
C PRO A 52 20.51 -3.77 10.77
N ALA A 53 20.84 -2.82 11.65
CA ALA A 53 20.85 -1.39 11.34
C ALA A 53 21.93 -0.99 10.31
N ARG A 54 22.98 -1.79 10.17
CA ARG A 54 24.09 -1.56 9.23
C ARG A 54 24.28 -2.80 8.38
N GLY A 55 24.01 -2.66 7.09
CA GLY A 55 24.11 -3.73 6.08
C GLY A 55 23.49 -3.28 4.76
N PRO A 56 23.54 -4.12 3.72
CA PRO A 56 22.85 -3.87 2.46
C PRO A 56 21.35 -3.66 2.71
N VAL A 57 20.77 -2.61 2.12
CA VAL A 57 19.36 -2.23 2.29
C VAL A 57 18.56 -2.59 1.05
N GLN A 58 17.42 -3.25 1.26
CA GLN A 58 16.43 -3.48 0.21
C GLN A 58 15.13 -2.76 0.55
N VAL A 59 14.59 -2.01 -0.41
CA VAL A 59 13.35 -1.25 -0.27
C VAL A 59 12.23 -1.99 -0.98
N CYS A 60 11.20 -2.40 -0.23
CA CYS A 60 10.04 -3.10 -0.76
C CYS A 60 8.82 -2.17 -0.77
N VAL A 61 8.52 -1.61 -1.93
CA VAL A 61 7.36 -0.74 -2.12
C VAL A 61 6.18 -1.59 -2.62
N HIS A 62 5.10 -1.63 -1.85
CA HIS A 62 3.87 -2.33 -2.21
C HIS A 62 2.85 -1.35 -2.79
N ARG A 63 1.95 -1.84 -3.65
CA ARG A 63 0.81 -1.04 -4.13
C ARG A 63 -0.25 -0.98 -3.04
N LEU A 64 -0.92 0.17 -2.92
CA LEU A 64 -1.91 0.49 -1.87
C LEU A 64 -3.11 -0.47 -1.78
N THR A 65 -3.31 -1.33 -2.77
CA THR A 65 -4.46 -2.26 -2.84
C THR A 65 -4.19 -3.64 -2.23
N TYR A 66 -2.96 -3.93 -1.79
CA TYR A 66 -2.65 -5.18 -1.09
C TYR A 66 -1.95 -4.86 0.24
N THR A 67 -2.59 -5.23 1.34
CA THR A 67 -2.01 -5.19 2.67
C THR A 67 -0.73 -6.02 2.70
N HIS A 68 0.30 -5.42 3.25
CA HIS A 68 1.57 -6.07 3.52
C HIS A 68 1.38 -7.06 4.68
N THR A 69 1.08 -8.32 4.39
CA THR A 69 1.37 -9.39 5.36
C THR A 69 2.85 -9.73 5.17
N ILE A 70 3.57 -9.87 6.29
CA ILE A 70 4.99 -10.26 6.42
C ILE A 70 5.41 -11.41 5.48
N ASP A 71 4.46 -12.17 4.95
CA ASP A 71 4.63 -13.24 3.96
C ASP A 71 5.26 -12.81 2.64
N VAL A 72 4.98 -11.62 2.10
CA VAL A 72 5.60 -11.18 0.83
C VAL A 72 7.09 -10.91 1.01
N LEU A 73 7.48 -10.23 2.09
CA LEU A 73 8.90 -10.04 2.42
C LEU A 73 9.60 -11.37 2.71
N ARG A 74 8.92 -12.31 3.36
CA ARG A 74 9.46 -13.67 3.59
C ARG A 74 9.66 -14.42 2.26
N LEU A 75 8.72 -14.28 1.32
CA LEU A 75 8.79 -14.86 -0.02
C LEU A 75 9.93 -14.23 -0.85
N MET A 76 10.07 -12.90 -0.83
CA MET A 76 11.15 -12.20 -1.52
C MET A 76 12.52 -12.59 -0.94
N ARG A 77 12.64 -12.69 0.39
CA ARG A 77 13.88 -13.12 1.04
C ARG A 77 14.28 -14.56 0.67
N ALA A 78 13.31 -15.45 0.47
CA ALA A 78 13.58 -16.81 -0.02
C ALA A 78 14.12 -16.82 -1.47
N TRP A 79 13.73 -15.84 -2.29
CA TRP A 79 14.17 -15.66 -3.67
C TRP A 79 15.54 -14.98 -3.82
N LEU A 80 16.00 -14.25 -2.81
CA LEU A 80 17.24 -13.47 -2.84
C LEU A 80 18.44 -14.18 -2.22
N LYS A 81 18.49 -15.52 -2.25
CA LYS A 81 19.76 -16.20 -1.95
C LYS A 81 20.82 -15.63 -2.91
N PRO A 82 21.89 -14.99 -2.40
CA PRO A 82 22.95 -14.53 -3.28
C PRO A 82 23.52 -15.75 -4.02
N PRO A 83 23.91 -15.62 -5.30
CA PRO A 83 24.63 -16.69 -5.98
C PRO A 83 25.85 -17.03 -5.12
N THR A 84 25.93 -18.27 -4.67
CA THR A 84 27.14 -18.80 -4.05
C THR A 84 28.21 -18.82 -5.14
N VAL A 85 29.22 -17.96 -4.99
CA VAL A 85 30.49 -18.10 -5.73
C VAL A 85 31.25 -19.28 -5.15
#